data_AF-A0AAV5ZKA4-F1
#
_entry.id   AF-A0AAV5ZKA4-F1
#
_cell.length_a   1.000
_cell.length_b   1.000
_cell.length_c   1.000
_cell.angle_alpha   90.00
_cell.angle_beta   90.00
_cell.angle_gamma   90.00
#
_symmetry.space_group_name_H-M   'P 1'
#
loop_
_entity.id
_entity.type
_entity.pdbx_description
1 polymer ?
#
loop_
_entity_poly.entity_id
_entity_poly.type
_entity_poly.pdbx_seq_one_letter_code
_entity_poly.pdbx_strand_id
1 'polypeptide(L)'
;MAQTTLPVPPWIQPLQQRDQKFVDSYMAQREHILRDGAIPAKYKHLMTMIVDALQTHGDGVKAIADRARGAGASEAEVLEAVEVVYLFGGTPALVTAMNAFTK
;
A
#
# COMPACT_ATOMS: atom_id res chain seq x y z
N MET A 1 -15.05 1.51 16.72
CA MET A 1 -14.08 2.13 15.81
C MET A 1 -14.53 1.79 14.40
N ALA A 2 -14.95 2.78 13.61
CA ALA A 2 -15.42 2.57 12.26
C ALA A 2 -14.23 2.13 11.39
N GLN A 3 -14.30 0.94 10.80
CA GLN A 3 -13.33 0.49 9.82
C GLN A 3 -13.52 1.34 8.56
N THR A 4 -12.55 2.19 8.24
CA THR A 4 -12.53 2.95 7.00
C THR A 4 -12.31 1.95 5.86
N THR A 5 -13.35 1.68 5.09
CA THR A 5 -13.26 0.82 3.89
C THR A 5 -12.11 1.29 3.00
N LEU A 6 -11.20 0.37 2.65
CA LEU A 6 -10.02 0.73 1.88
C LEU A 6 -10.41 1.35 0.53
N PRO A 7 -9.75 2.46 0.11
CA PRO A 7 -10.08 3.09 -1.17
C PRO A 7 -9.81 2.13 -2.32
N VAL A 8 -10.79 2.05 -3.22
CA VAL A 8 -10.76 1.18 -4.41
C VAL A 8 -9.65 1.67 -5.36
N PRO A 9 -8.67 0.83 -5.71
CA PRO A 9 -7.65 1.20 -6.68
C PRO A 9 -8.24 1.52 -8.07
N PRO A 10 -7.72 2.51 -8.82
CA PRO A 10 -8.25 2.86 -10.15
C PRO A 10 -8.29 1.71 -11.16
N TRP A 11 -7.33 0.78 -11.06
CA TRP A 11 -7.26 -0.40 -11.94
C TRP A 11 -8.40 -1.41 -11.72
N ILE A 12 -9.16 -1.32 -10.62
CA ILE A 12 -10.32 -2.19 -10.37
C ILE A 12 -11.47 -1.89 -11.33
N GLN A 13 -11.69 -0.62 -11.70
CA GLN A 13 -12.81 -0.24 -12.56
C GLN A 13 -12.84 -1.00 -13.91
N PRO A 14 -11.75 -1.06 -14.70
CA PRO A 14 -11.76 -1.84 -15.93
C PRO A 14 -11.90 -3.35 -15.67
N LEU A 15 -11.40 -3.87 -14.54
CA LEU A 15 -11.56 -5.27 -14.18
C LEU A 15 -13.01 -5.61 -13.82
N GLN A 16 -13.70 -4.71 -13.13
CA GLN A 16 -15.09 -4.86 -12.71
C GLN A 16 -16.05 -5.01 -13.90
N GLN A 17 -15.78 -4.29 -14.99
CA GLN A 17 -16.53 -4.41 -16.25
C GLN A 17 -16.35 -5.78 -16.94
N ARG A 18 -15.31 -6.53 -16.58
CA ARG A 18 -14.93 -7.80 -17.22
C ARG A 18 -15.28 -9.02 -16.37
N ASP A 19 -15.06 -8.92 -15.06
CA ASP A 19 -15.35 -10.01 -14.11
C ASP A 19 -15.65 -9.45 -12.71
N GLN A 20 -16.93 -9.15 -12.47
CA GLN A 20 -17.41 -8.66 -11.17
C GLN A 20 -17.13 -9.67 -10.04
N LYS A 21 -17.32 -10.97 -10.30
CA LYS A 21 -17.16 -12.01 -9.26
C LYS A 21 -15.71 -12.10 -8.79
N PHE A 22 -14.77 -11.96 -9.71
CA PHE A 22 -13.35 -11.91 -9.37
C PHE A 22 -13.00 -10.64 -8.57
N VAL A 23 -13.52 -9.47 -8.97
CA VAL A 23 -13.32 -8.22 -8.20
C VAL A 23 -13.85 -8.34 -6.78
N ASP A 24 -15.06 -8.87 -6.59
CA ASP A 24 -15.66 -9.04 -5.26
C ASP A 24 -14.78 -9.94 -4.38
N SER A 25 -14.30 -11.06 -4.95
CA SER A 25 -13.43 -12.01 -4.25
C SER A 25 -12.09 -11.39 -3.88
N TYR A 26 -11.47 -10.66 -4.81
CA TYR A 26 -10.21 -9.97 -4.59
C TYR A 26 -10.34 -8.88 -3.52
N MET A 27 -11.36 -8.03 -3.60
CA MET A 27 -11.56 -6.93 -2.65
C MET A 27 -11.86 -7.45 -1.24
N ALA A 28 -12.66 -8.51 -1.11
CA ALA A 28 -12.92 -9.15 0.18
C ALA A 28 -11.65 -9.73 0.80
N GLN A 29 -10.81 -10.41 0.01
CA GLN A 29 -9.53 -10.93 0.47
C GLN A 29 -8.59 -9.80 0.89
N ARG A 30 -8.47 -8.76 0.06
CA ARG A 30 -7.62 -7.59 0.33
C ARG A 30 -8.01 -6.91 1.64
N GLU A 31 -9.30 -6.67 1.87
CA GLU A 31 -9.82 -6.08 3.10
C GLU A 31 -9.51 -6.97 4.32
N HIS A 32 -9.77 -8.28 4.21
CA HIS A 32 -9.47 -9.22 5.28
C HIS A 32 -7.98 -9.27 5.66
N ILE A 33 -7.08 -9.21 4.67
CA ILE A 33 -5.63 -9.25 4.88
C ILE A 33 -5.16 -7.96 5.54
N LEU A 34 -5.64 -6.80 5.07
CA LEU A 34 -5.10 -5.49 5.45
C LEU A 34 -5.76 -4.85 6.68
N ARG A 35 -6.90 -5.34 7.15
CA ARG A 35 -7.53 -4.88 8.41
C ARG A 35 -6.64 -5.10 9.64
N ASP A 36 -6.97 -4.42 10.74
CA ASP A 36 -6.31 -4.61 12.03
C ASP A 36 -6.36 -6.06 12.53
N GLY A 37 -5.30 -6.46 13.22
CA GLY A 37 -5.16 -7.77 13.87
C GLY A 37 -3.93 -7.77 14.77
N ALA A 38 -3.27 -8.93 14.90
CA ALA A 38 -1.99 -9.01 15.62
C ALA A 38 -0.93 -8.05 15.06
N ILE A 39 -0.97 -7.80 13.75
CA ILE A 39 -0.24 -6.72 13.09
C ILE A 39 -1.26 -5.59 12.83
N PRO A 40 -1.07 -4.39 13.41
CA PRO A 40 -1.87 -3.21 13.09
C PRO A 40 -1.89 -2.89 11.59
N ALA A 41 -3.02 -2.39 11.09
CA ALA A 41 -3.24 -2.12 9.67
C ALA A 41 -2.17 -1.19 9.07
N LYS A 42 -1.74 -0.16 9.81
CA LYS A 42 -0.68 0.75 9.38
C LYS A 42 0.63 0.04 9.00
N TYR A 43 1.03 -0.97 9.77
CA TYR A 43 2.26 -1.71 9.50
C TYR A 43 2.11 -2.63 8.28
N LYS A 44 0.92 -3.21 8.08
CA LYS A 44 0.65 -3.98 6.85
C LYS A 44 0.71 -3.09 5.62
N HIS A 45 0.20 -1.87 5.70
CA HIS A 45 0.32 -0.90 4.61
C HIS A 45 1.78 -0.54 4.34
N LEU A 46 2.59 -0.25 5.36
CA LEU A 46 4.02 0.01 5.19
C LEU A 46 4.75 -1.19 4.56
N MET A 47 4.45 -2.43 4.98
CA MET A 47 4.98 -3.64 4.34
C MET A 47 4.62 -3.71 2.85
N THR A 48 3.36 -3.44 2.49
CA THR A 48 2.95 -3.44 1.08
C THR A 48 3.56 -2.29 0.28
N MET A 49 3.84 -1.14 0.90
CA MET A 49 4.53 -0.01 0.27
C MET A 49 5.96 -0.39 -0.09
N ILE A 50 6.65 -1.10 0.81
CA ILE A 50 8.00 -1.65 0.56
C ILE A 50 7.97 -2.60 -0.64
N VAL A 51 6.97 -3.49 -0.71
CA VAL A 51 6.80 -4.44 -1.81
C VAL A 51 6.58 -3.73 -3.16
N ASP A 52 5.78 -2.67 -3.21
CA ASP A 52 5.59 -1.88 -4.43
C ASP A 52 6.86 -1.13 -4.82
N ALA A 53 7.62 -0.59 -3.85
CA ALA A 53 8.88 0.09 -4.13
C ALA A 53 9.94 -0.87 -4.71
N LEU A 54 10.06 -2.08 -4.14
CA LEU A 54 10.97 -3.12 -4.61
C LEU A 54 10.59 -3.65 -6.01
N GLN A 55 9.31 -3.58 -6.37
CA GLN A 55 8.81 -3.97 -7.69
C GLN A 55 8.76 -2.82 -8.70
N THR A 56 9.37 -1.66 -8.39
CA THR A 56 9.40 -0.47 -9.26
C THR A 56 8.02 0.14 -9.57
N HIS A 57 7.04 -0.04 -8.67
CA HIS A 57 5.67 0.45 -8.82
C HIS A 57 5.45 1.80 -8.10
N GLY A 58 5.97 2.90 -8.67
CA GLY A 58 5.93 4.24 -8.05
C GLY A 58 4.53 4.75 -7.66
N ASP A 59 3.53 4.63 -8.55
CA ASP A 59 2.14 5.03 -8.25
C ASP A 59 1.54 4.20 -7.11
N GLY A 60 1.94 2.93 -7.03
CA GLY A 60 1.56 2.01 -5.97
C GLY A 60 2.13 2.45 -4.61
N VAL A 61 3.42 2.81 -4.58
CA VAL A 61 4.07 3.40 -3.39
C VAL A 61 3.30 4.61 -2.88
N LYS A 62 2.98 5.58 -3.75
CA LYS A 62 2.21 6.77 -3.38
C LYS A 62 0.85 6.39 -2.77
N ALA A 63 0.08 5.58 -3.49
CA ALA A 63 -1.27 5.18 -3.07
C ALA A 63 -1.28 4.38 -1.76
N ILE A 64 -0.25 3.58 -1.50
CA ILE A 64 -0.15 2.80 -0.27
C ILE A 64 0.40 3.63 0.89
N ALA A 65 1.33 4.56 0.65
CA ALA A 65 1.79 5.51 1.67
C ALA A 65 0.61 6.33 2.22
N ASP A 66 -0.29 6.80 1.35
CA ASP A 66 -1.50 7.52 1.77
C ASP A 66 -2.46 6.66 2.59
N ARG A 67 -2.57 5.36 2.28
CA ARG A 67 -3.35 4.41 3.09
C ARG A 67 -2.69 4.15 4.45
N ALA A 68 -1.36 4.04 4.50
CA ALA A 68 -0.63 3.91 5.75
C ALA A 68 -0.88 5.12 6.65
N ARG A 69 -0.79 6.34 6.11
CA ARG A 69 -1.13 7.60 6.81
C ARG A 69 -2.58 7.59 7.30
N GLY A 70 -3.53 7.22 6.44
CA GLY A 70 -4.94 7.09 6.80
C GLY A 70 -5.21 6.07 7.90
N ALA A 71 -4.35 5.06 8.04
CA ALA A 71 -4.37 4.08 9.13
C ALA A 71 -3.56 4.50 10.37
N GLY A 72 -3.00 5.72 10.39
CA GLY A 72 -2.27 6.28 11.52
C GLY A 72 -0.76 6.04 11.52
N ALA A 73 -0.15 5.72 10.37
CA ALA A 73 1.30 5.78 10.23
C ALA A 73 1.78 7.23 10.28
N SER A 74 2.87 7.47 11.02
CA SER A 74 3.57 8.76 11.03
C SER A 74 4.51 8.91 9.84
N GLU A 75 4.89 10.14 9.50
CA GLU A 75 5.92 10.37 8.47
C GLU A 75 7.27 9.74 8.85
N ALA A 76 7.59 9.63 10.14
CA ALA A 76 8.79 8.93 10.61
C ALA A 76 8.73 7.44 10.28
N GLU A 77 7.58 6.78 10.52
CA GLU A 77 7.39 5.37 10.16
C GLU A 77 7.45 5.14 8.63
N VAL A 78 6.94 6.10 7.83
CA VAL A 78 7.05 6.05 6.36
C VAL A 78 8.51 6.20 5.92
N LEU A 79 9.25 7.14 6.52
CA LEU A 79 10.67 7.35 6.23
C LEU A 79 11.51 6.11 6.57
N GLU A 80 11.33 5.52 7.75
CA GLU A 80 12.03 4.29 8.12
C GLU A 80 11.71 3.14 7.14
N ALA A 81 10.47 3.02 6.67
CA ALA A 81 10.12 2.04 5.65
C ALA A 81 10.85 2.29 4.30
N VAL A 82 11.07 3.55 3.91
CA VAL A 82 11.88 3.92 2.74
C VAL A 82 13.35 3.52 2.92
N GLU A 83 13.90 3.68 4.13
CA GLU A 83 15.25 3.20 4.46
C GLU A 83 15.37 1.68 4.35
N VAL A 84 14.33 0.95 4.80
CA VAL A 84 14.26 -0.51 4.62
C VAL A 84 14.27 -0.89 3.12
N VAL A 85 13.56 -0.15 2.26
CA VAL A 85 13.60 -0.41 0.81
C VAL A 85 15.03 -0.32 0.26
N TYR A 86 15.80 0.68 0.68
CA TYR A 86 17.19 0.83 0.24
C TYR A 86 18.04 -0.39 0.60
N LEU A 87 17.86 -0.95 1.81
CA LEU A 87 18.62 -2.13 2.25
C LEU A 87 18.43 -3.34 1.32
N PHE A 88 17.22 -3.55 0.79
CA PHE A 88 16.89 -4.73 -0.01
C PHE A 88 16.88 -4.51 -1.53
N GLY A 89 16.71 -3.26 -1.99
CA GLY A 89 16.59 -2.94 -3.42
C GLY A 89 17.62 -1.93 -3.94
N GLY A 90 18.48 -1.40 -3.09
CA GLY A 90 19.50 -0.40 -3.45
C GLY A 90 18.91 0.89 -3.99
N THR A 91 19.74 1.70 -4.65
CA THR A 91 19.36 3.02 -5.18
C THR A 91 18.15 3.00 -6.13
N PRO A 92 18.00 2.02 -7.06
CA PRO A 92 16.83 1.99 -7.94
C PRO A 92 15.49 1.85 -7.20
N ALA A 93 15.45 1.00 -6.17
CA ALA A 93 14.25 0.86 -5.35
C ALA A 93 14.03 2.08 -4.48
N LEU A 94 15.10 2.71 -3.95
CA LEU A 94 15.01 3.96 -3.22
C LEU A 94 14.39 5.08 -4.07
N VAL A 95 14.82 5.24 -5.32
CA VAL A 95 14.22 6.22 -6.26
C VAL A 95 12.73 5.97 -6.43
N THR A 96 12.31 4.71 -6.51
CA THR A 96 10.87 4.35 -6.55
C THR A 96 10.18 4.69 -5.23
N ALA A 97 10.80 4.37 -4.09
CA ALA A 97 10.25 4.59 -2.76
C ALA A 97 10.00 6.08 -2.45
N MET A 98 10.75 7.00 -3.07
CA MET A 98 10.54 8.44 -2.92
C MET A 98 9.14 8.92 -3.38
N ASN A 99 8.42 8.11 -4.16
CA ASN A 99 7.02 8.38 -4.49
C ASN A 99 6.10 8.38 -3.26
N ALA A 100 6.55 7.89 -2.09
CA ALA A 100 5.83 8.01 -0.83
C ALA A 100 5.61 9.47 -0.39
N PHE A 101 6.39 10.42 -0.92
CA PHE A 101 6.39 11.83 -0.54
C PHE A 101 5.98 12.79 -1.67
N THR A 102 5.56 12.26 -2.83
CA THR A 102 5.09 13.09 -3.94
C THR A 102 3.65 13.56 -3.68
N LYS A 103 3.34 14.79 -4.11
CA LYS A 103 1.98 15.37 -3.99
C LYS A 103 1.06 14.80 -5.05
#